data_AF-A0A8T1JFF3-F1
#
_entry.id   AF-A0A8T1JFF3-F1
#
_cell.length_a   1.000
_cell.length_b   1.000
_cell.length_c   1.000
_cell.angle_alpha   90.00
_cell.angle_beta   90.00
_cell.angle_gamma   90.00
#
_symmetry.space_group_name_H-M   'P 1'
#
loop_
_entity.id
_entity.type
_entity.pdbx_description
1 polymer ?
#
loop_
_entity_poly.entity_id
_entity_poly.type
_entity_poly.pdbx_seq_one_letter_code
_entity_poly.pdbx_strand_id
1 'polypeptide(L)'
;MTLQPIASVLLLAIPCLVSGSATYEGYGTVYTLSSPSDGNCNFMSWPDDAVTKYAALNTEQWEETMNCGRCAEVSCTDASCSGETSEIVYIMDQC
;
A
#
# COMPACT_ATOMS: atom_id res chain seq x y z
N MET A 1 -34.10 -25.46 -45.03
CA MET A 1 -32.71 -25.02 -44.79
C MET A 1 -32.76 -23.77 -43.93
N THR A 2 -32.44 -23.88 -42.64
CA THR A 2 -31.82 -22.82 -41.82
C THR A 2 -31.25 -23.52 -40.58
N LEU A 3 -29.99 -23.96 -40.67
CA LEU A 3 -29.20 -24.42 -39.52
C LEU A 3 -28.68 -23.18 -38.78
N GLN A 4 -29.01 -23.05 -37.50
CA GLN A 4 -28.44 -22.03 -36.62
C GLN A 4 -27.22 -22.65 -35.91
N PRO A 5 -26.02 -22.04 -35.97
CA PRO A 5 -24.85 -22.57 -35.28
C PRO A 5 -24.96 -22.28 -33.77
N ILE A 6 -24.97 -23.35 -32.97
CA ILE A 6 -24.89 -23.29 -31.52
C ILE A 6 -23.46 -22.88 -31.15
N ALA A 7 -23.23 -21.57 -31.01
CA ALA A 7 -21.98 -21.05 -30.46
C ALA A 7 -21.94 -21.37 -28.95
N SER A 8 -21.21 -22.41 -28.58
CA SER A 8 -20.92 -22.72 -27.17
C SER A 8 -19.99 -21.64 -26.61
N VAL A 9 -20.55 -20.77 -25.78
CA VAL A 9 -19.78 -19.78 -24.99
C VAL A 9 -19.13 -20.53 -23.82
N LEU A 10 -17.85 -20.86 -23.96
CA LEU A 10 -17.05 -21.40 -22.85
C LEU A 10 -16.72 -20.24 -21.90
N LEU A 11 -17.45 -20.15 -20.78
CA LEU A 11 -17.22 -19.19 -19.71
C LEU A 11 -15.91 -19.54 -18.98
N LEU A 12 -14.79 -18.95 -19.40
CA LEU A 12 -13.52 -19.03 -18.67
C LEU A 12 -13.68 -18.25 -17.36
N ALA A 13 -13.84 -18.97 -16.24
CA ALA A 13 -13.78 -18.37 -14.91
C ALA A 13 -12.35 -17.85 -14.68
N ILE A 14 -12.17 -16.52 -14.74
CA ILE A 14 -10.91 -15.87 -14.41
C ILE A 14 -10.81 -15.86 -12.88
N PRO A 15 -9.86 -16.58 -12.26
CA PRO A 15 -9.64 -16.44 -10.83
C PRO A 15 -9.11 -15.03 -10.57
N CYS A 16 -9.90 -14.23 -9.85
CA CYS A 16 -9.46 -12.94 -9.34
C CYS A 16 -8.46 -13.22 -8.20
N LEU A 17 -7.18 -12.94 -8.41
CA LEU A 17 -6.17 -13.01 -7.36
C LEU A 17 -6.46 -11.88 -6.36
N VAL A 18 -7.15 -12.21 -5.26
CA VAL A 18 -7.29 -11.31 -4.12
C VAL A 18 -5.92 -11.21 -3.46
N SER A 19 -5.29 -10.04 -3.54
CA SER A 19 -4.13 -9.74 -2.71
C SER A 19 -4.61 -9.62 -1.26
N GLY A 20 -4.19 -10.55 -0.39
CA GLY A 20 -4.49 -10.45 1.04
C GLY A 20 -3.73 -9.28 1.66
N SER A 21 -4.39 -8.49 2.50
CA SER A 21 -3.72 -7.50 3.35
C SER A 21 -3.00 -8.24 4.47
N ALA A 22 -1.69 -8.05 4.57
CA ALA A 22 -0.92 -8.52 5.72
C ALA A 22 -0.91 -7.45 6.82
N THR A 23 -1.09 -7.88 8.06
CA THR A 23 -0.96 -7.02 9.25
C THR A 23 0.37 -7.33 9.92
N TYR A 24 1.12 -6.30 10.27
CA TYR A 24 2.39 -6.40 10.97
C TYR A 24 2.33 -5.55 12.24
N GLU A 25 2.97 -6.05 13.30
CA GLU A 25 3.15 -5.31 14.54
C GLU A 25 4.64 -5.00 14.72
N GLY A 26 4.94 -3.79 15.17
CA GLY A 26 6.32 -3.34 15.38
C GLY A 26 6.37 -1.93 15.97
N TYR A 27 7.58 -1.50 16.30
CA TYR A 27 7.80 -0.15 16.81
C TYR A 27 7.82 0.86 15.67
N GLY A 28 6.98 1.90 15.76
CA GLY A 28 7.01 3.06 14.89
C GLY A 28 7.83 4.20 15.51
N THR A 29 8.53 4.96 14.67
CA THR A 29 9.17 6.23 15.06
C THR A 29 8.81 7.32 14.07
N VAL A 30 8.81 8.57 14.52
CA VAL A 30 8.54 9.73 13.65
C VAL A 30 9.84 10.24 13.04
N TYR A 31 9.79 10.62 11.77
CA TYR A 31 10.88 11.30 11.07
C TYR A 31 10.32 12.34 10.11
N THR A 32 11.15 13.32 9.77
CA THR A 32 10.80 14.38 8.83
C THR A 32 11.47 14.12 7.48
N LEU A 33 10.66 13.97 6.44
CA LEU A 33 11.13 13.99 5.06
C LEU A 33 11.04 15.42 4.53
N SER A 34 12.09 15.92 3.88
CA SER A 34 12.10 17.32 3.41
C SER A 34 11.15 17.54 2.23
N SER A 35 11.01 16.53 1.37
CA SER A 35 10.05 16.46 0.27
C SER A 35 9.77 15.00 -0.08
N PRO A 36 8.57 14.65 -0.57
CA PRO A 36 8.26 13.37 -1.23
C PRO A 36 9.29 12.84 -2.24
N SER A 37 10.05 13.73 -2.88
CA SER A 37 11.14 13.40 -3.79
C SER A 37 12.42 12.90 -3.11
N ASP A 38 12.58 13.16 -1.82
CA ASP A 38 13.85 12.92 -1.12
C ASP A 38 13.93 11.52 -0.49
N GLY A 39 12.79 10.82 -0.43
CA GLY A 39 12.73 9.44 0.04
C GLY A 39 13.28 8.47 -1.01
N ASN A 40 13.54 7.23 -0.61
CA ASN A 40 14.09 6.20 -1.48
C ASN A 40 13.18 5.84 -2.66
N CYS A 41 11.87 6.10 -2.60
CA CYS A 41 10.99 5.96 -3.77
C CYS A 41 11.19 7.07 -4.81
N ASN A 42 11.79 8.21 -4.44
CA ASN A 42 12.10 9.35 -5.31
C ASN A 42 10.92 9.74 -6.21
N PHE A 43 9.75 9.99 -5.61
CA PHE A 43 8.56 10.31 -6.38
C PHE A 43 8.73 11.66 -7.08
N MET A 44 8.37 11.70 -8.37
CA MET A 44 8.34 12.93 -9.17
C MET A 44 6.96 13.61 -9.17
N SER A 45 5.94 12.87 -8.74
CA SER A 45 4.55 13.31 -8.61
C SER A 45 3.90 12.58 -7.45
N TRP A 46 3.10 13.29 -6.67
CA TRP A 46 2.45 12.76 -5.47
C TRP A 46 1.17 13.54 -5.15
N PRO A 47 0.22 12.96 -4.40
CA PRO A 47 -0.91 13.70 -3.86
C PRO A 47 -0.49 14.63 -2.72
N ASP A 48 -1.23 15.71 -2.48
CA ASP A 48 -0.91 16.71 -1.45
C ASP A 48 -0.74 16.09 -0.05
N ASP A 49 -1.55 15.08 0.28
CA ASP A 49 -1.51 14.35 1.55
C ASP A 49 -0.17 13.64 1.77
N ALA A 50 0.58 13.28 0.73
CA ALA A 50 1.87 12.58 0.86
C ALA A 50 2.97 13.45 1.48
N VAL A 51 2.75 14.77 1.62
CA VAL A 51 3.67 15.68 2.32
C VAL A 51 3.60 15.50 3.84
N THR A 52 2.49 14.99 4.38
CA THR A 52 2.29 14.83 5.83
C THR A 52 1.91 13.42 6.25
N LYS A 53 1.37 12.60 5.35
CA LYS A 53 0.92 11.24 5.59
C LYS A 53 1.83 10.24 4.89
N TYR A 54 3.06 10.12 5.35
CA TYR A 54 4.04 9.22 4.75
C TYR A 54 4.65 8.29 5.80
N ALA A 55 5.18 7.17 5.34
CA ALA A 55 5.91 6.23 6.17
C ALA A 55 7.13 5.66 5.44
N ALA A 56 8.10 5.24 6.26
CA ALA A 56 9.23 4.43 5.83
C ALA A 56 9.03 2.99 6.31
N LEU A 57 9.36 2.01 5.47
CA LEU A 57 9.35 0.59 5.86
C LEU A 57 10.77 0.12 6.16
N ASN A 58 10.91 -0.81 7.11
CA ASN A 58 12.20 -1.48 7.32
C ASN A 58 12.56 -2.34 6.11
N THR A 59 13.80 -2.86 6.10
CA THR A 59 14.33 -3.67 4.99
C THR A 59 13.44 -4.84 4.56
N GLU A 60 12.82 -5.56 5.50
CA GLU A 60 12.03 -6.75 5.17
C GLU A 60 10.72 -6.38 4.48
N GLN A 61 9.97 -5.39 5.01
CA GLN A 61 8.71 -4.96 4.39
C GLN A 61 8.91 -4.00 3.22
N TRP A 62 10.07 -3.35 3.10
CA TRP A 62 10.38 -2.52 1.93
C TRP A 62 10.42 -3.32 0.64
N GLU A 63 10.93 -4.56 0.72
CA GLU A 63 10.95 -5.53 -0.39
C GLU A 63 11.63 -4.94 -1.65
N GLU A 64 12.86 -4.43 -1.52
CA GLU A 64 13.63 -3.87 -2.63
C GLU A 64 12.83 -2.89 -3.51
N THR A 65 12.08 -1.97 -2.88
CA THR A 65 11.20 -0.96 -3.52
C THR A 65 9.84 -1.46 -4.03
N MET A 66 9.52 -2.76 -3.93
CA MET A 66 8.26 -3.31 -4.43
C MET A 66 7.01 -2.75 -3.73
N ASN A 67 7.20 -2.14 -2.55
CA ASN A 67 6.14 -1.47 -1.81
C ASN A 67 6.10 0.06 -1.99
N CYS A 68 6.98 0.64 -2.81
CA CYS A 68 6.90 2.06 -3.17
C CYS A 68 5.54 2.43 -3.76
N GLY A 69 4.94 3.50 -3.21
CA GLY A 69 3.71 4.10 -3.75
C GLY A 69 2.46 3.33 -3.39
N ARG A 70 2.60 2.22 -2.65
CA ARG A 70 1.49 1.61 -1.92
C ARG A 70 1.12 2.49 -0.73
N CYS A 71 -0.07 2.23 -0.20
CA CYS A 71 -0.51 2.78 1.06
C CYS A 71 -0.55 1.68 2.13
N ALA A 72 -0.35 2.07 3.37
CA ALA A 72 -0.58 1.22 4.53
C ALA A 72 -1.58 1.90 5.48
N GLU A 73 -2.40 1.10 6.14
CA GLU A 73 -3.15 1.56 7.30
C GLU A 73 -2.28 1.34 8.55
N VAL A 74 -2.06 2.39 9.32
CA VAL A 74 -1.28 2.35 10.56
C VAL A 74 -2.21 2.66 11.71
N SER A 75 -2.17 1.80 12.74
CA SER A 75 -2.86 2.02 14.00
C SER A 75 -1.87 1.86 15.16
N CYS A 76 -2.04 2.68 16.20
CA CYS A 76 -1.26 2.53 17.42
C CYS A 76 -2.02 1.63 18.40
N THR A 77 -1.36 0.56 18.85
CA THR A 77 -1.94 -0.42 19.79
C THR A 77 -1.51 -0.19 21.24
N ASP A 78 -0.57 0.72 21.48
CA ASP A 78 -0.08 1.04 22.82
C ASP A 78 -1.15 1.75 23.66
N ALA A 79 -1.13 1.48 24.97
CA ALA A 79 -2.07 2.09 25.92
C ALA A 79 -1.99 3.63 25.94
N SER A 80 -0.84 4.21 25.60
CA SER A 80 -0.64 5.66 25.48
C SER A 80 -1.41 6.28 24.31
N CYS A 81 -1.77 5.50 23.30
CA CYS A 81 -2.54 5.94 22.13
C CYS A 81 -4.03 5.62 22.26
N SER A 82 -4.53 5.35 23.47
CA SER A 82 -5.93 4.97 23.67
C SER A 82 -6.87 6.05 23.15
N GLY A 83 -7.71 5.70 22.17
CA GLY A 83 -8.68 6.60 21.54
C GLY A 83 -8.22 7.19 20.20
N GLU A 84 -6.97 6.97 19.79
CA GLU A 84 -6.49 7.33 18.46
C GLU A 84 -7.08 6.40 17.38
N THR A 85 -7.30 6.95 16.19
CA THR A 85 -7.82 6.20 15.04
C THR A 85 -6.69 5.78 14.09
N SER A 86 -6.93 4.74 13.30
CA SER A 86 -6.03 4.40 12.20
C SER A 86 -5.88 5.55 11.20
N GLU A 87 -4.72 5.64 10.56
CA GLU A 87 -4.44 6.60 9.48
C GLU A 87 -3.86 5.87 8.26
N ILE A 88 -4.16 6.38 7.06
CA ILE A 88 -3.58 5.89 5.82
C ILE A 88 -2.33 6.69 5.48
N VAL A 89 -1.22 6.00 5.27
CA VAL A 89 0.07 6.60 4.92
C VAL A 89 0.59 6.08 3.59
N TYR A 90 1.28 6.94 2.85
CA TYR A 90 2.00 6.60 1.63
C TYR A 90 3.37 6.00 1.96
N ILE A 91 3.73 4.89 1.32
CA ILE A 91 5.06 4.30 1.46
C ILE A 91 6.02 5.00 0.51
N MET A 92 6.96 5.75 1.07
CA MET A 92 7.81 6.67 0.30
C MET A 92 9.31 6.47 0.52
N ASP A 93 9.68 5.76 1.58
CA ASP A 93 11.07 5.64 2.00
C ASP A 93 11.37 4.30 2.67
N GLN A 94 12.65 4.01 2.83
CA GLN A 94 13.14 2.89 3.63
C GLN A 94 13.79 3.43 4.91
N CYS A 95 13.57 2.74 6.04
CA CYS A 95 14.27 3.01 7.29
C CYS A 95 15.36 1.99 7.60
#